data_AF-A0A7V0ZHG8-F1
#
_entry.id   AF-A0A7V0ZHG8-F1
#
_cell.length_a   1.000
_cell.length_b   1.000
_cell.length_c   1.000
_cell.angle_alpha   90.00
_cell.angle_beta   90.00
_cell.angle_gamma   90.00
#
_symmetry.space_group_name_H-M   'P 1'
#
loop_
_entity.id
_entity.type
_entity.pdbx_description
1 polymer ?
#
loop_
_entity_poly.entity_id
_entity_poly.type
_entity_poly.pdbx_seq_one_letter_code
_entity_poly.pdbx_strand_id
1 'polypeptide(L)'
;MMDVGRHSKINLLTYSEIENIGGYIGNFQVTVRKKARYVDEKECNACAECEKVCPVVAADEFQEGFSLRKAIYMPFPQAVPSVYILDDKDCLGHNPIACGKCAEVCEKNCIDFDMKDEIITLNVGAIITATGMDVYDPTEMNEYGYTQYENVVTSMEFERLISAGGPTEGHFIRPTDRETPKRIAFIQCVGSRSNSPIGNPYCSNICCMNTIKDSLLLMDHYPGIEITVFYIDIRAFGKGFEDLYQRSKQAGVRYIRGLPGEIFENSKTKNLSMLVEDTVANTVTDFEFDMVVLSVGVIPRRDSDTIQRLLTLSTTTDGFFMESHPKLKPVDAPTGGVFLAGCAESPKDVKDSVTQASAAAARAQILLNAGKISVQAITSQVLTDLCTGCQVCVKVCPFHAITGGDAKLKIPVEIVEAACQGCGTCAAECNFDALLMRHFEDKQIISQIDAITSENPSEKVVVFACNWCSYGGADLAGLSRMQYPTSQRVIKTMCSGRVDSKFVLHAFEKGAPILLVSGCHYADCHYIDANRWTVKRVDKLWDKLERLGIRPERLQLEWISAAEGQKWANTMKDLEKMRAQVTQEEIEYTMKVLKEDREKSEARKKKKAEMKESVKEIPIDVIA
;
A
#
# COMPACT_ATOMS: atom_id res chain seq x y z
N MET A 1 -6.36 26.38 0.03
CA MET A 1 -4.88 26.49 0.01
C MET A 1 -4.39 27.66 0.84
N MET A 2 -4.86 28.89 0.58
CA MET A 2 -4.44 30.09 1.35
C MET A 2 -4.62 29.93 2.87
N ASP A 3 -5.77 29.42 3.33
CA ASP A 3 -6.04 29.26 4.76
C ASP A 3 -5.02 28.33 5.43
N VAL A 4 -4.71 27.19 4.80
CA VAL A 4 -3.71 26.22 5.29
C VAL A 4 -2.33 26.88 5.40
N GLY A 5 -1.94 27.67 4.40
CA GLY A 5 -0.66 28.38 4.40
C GLY A 5 -0.53 29.50 5.43
N ARG A 6 -1.62 29.93 6.08
CA ARG A 6 -1.63 31.01 7.08
C ARG A 6 -2.10 30.56 8.46
N HIS A 7 -2.45 29.30 8.63
CA HIS A 7 -3.08 28.82 9.85
C HIS A 7 -2.05 28.64 10.99
N SER A 8 -2.27 29.27 12.15
CA SER A 8 -1.31 29.29 13.26
C SER A 8 -0.99 27.93 13.89
N LYS A 9 -1.84 26.93 13.68
CA LYS A 9 -1.64 25.54 14.15
C LYS A 9 -1.23 24.55 13.06
N ILE A 10 -0.99 25.02 11.83
CA ILE A 10 -0.55 24.15 10.73
C ILE A 10 0.84 24.62 10.30
N ASN A 11 1.82 23.72 10.39
CA ASN A 11 3.11 23.92 9.78
C ASN A 11 3.10 23.28 8.38
N LEU A 12 3.06 24.10 7.34
CA LEU A 12 3.01 23.64 5.96
C LEU A 12 4.43 23.46 5.40
N LEU A 13 4.89 22.22 5.29
CA LEU A 13 6.16 21.85 4.67
C LEU A 13 5.93 21.50 3.20
N THR A 14 6.12 22.47 2.31
CA THR A 14 6.03 22.26 0.86
C THR A 14 7.39 21.86 0.28
N TYR A 15 7.40 21.24 -0.91
CA TYR A 15 8.62 20.73 -1.55
C TYR A 15 9.47 19.89 -0.59
N SER A 16 8.77 19.03 0.16
CA SER A 16 9.31 18.22 1.25
C SER A 16 8.75 16.81 1.15
N GLU A 17 9.57 15.82 1.51
CA GLU A 17 9.20 14.40 1.46
C GLU A 17 9.56 13.72 2.78
N ILE A 18 8.77 12.72 3.15
CA ILE A 18 9.06 11.90 4.32
C ILE A 18 10.15 10.88 3.94
N GLU A 19 11.26 10.88 4.67
CA GLU A 19 12.35 9.92 4.47
C GLU A 19 12.20 8.67 5.32
N ASN A 20 11.77 8.85 6.57
CA ASN A 20 11.68 7.76 7.53
C ASN A 20 10.57 8.03 8.55
N ILE A 21 9.92 6.96 8.98
CA ILE A 21 8.92 6.98 10.05
C ILE A 21 9.28 5.88 11.03
N GLY A 22 9.66 6.27 12.24
CA GLY A 22 9.86 5.37 13.37
C GLY A 22 8.80 5.57 14.45
N GLY A 23 8.85 4.71 15.46
CA GLY A 23 7.95 4.80 16.61
C GLY A 23 6.64 4.05 16.40
N TYR A 24 5.62 4.46 17.13
CA TYR A 24 4.35 3.74 17.23
C TYR A 24 3.21 4.70 17.55
N ILE A 25 1.97 4.19 17.55
CA ILE A 25 0.76 4.95 17.84
C ILE A 25 0.93 5.92 19.02
N GLY A 26 0.68 7.21 18.78
CA GLY A 26 0.85 8.29 19.77
C GLY A 26 2.28 8.83 19.91
N ASN A 27 3.31 8.15 19.40
CA ASN A 27 4.73 8.48 19.58
C ASN A 27 5.53 8.16 18.31
N PHE A 28 5.11 8.71 17.17
CA PHE A 28 5.86 8.59 15.92
C PHE A 28 6.97 9.62 15.87
N GLN A 29 8.13 9.21 15.35
CA GLN A 29 9.23 10.09 15.00
C GLN A 29 9.36 10.08 13.47
N VAL A 30 9.03 11.21 12.85
CA VAL A 30 9.02 11.38 11.39
C VAL A 30 10.22 12.22 10.99
N THR A 31 11.01 11.70 10.06
CA THR A 31 12.11 12.44 9.43
C THR A 31 11.63 12.95 8.08
N VAL A 32 11.67 14.26 7.89
CA VAL A 32 11.24 14.95 6.68
C VAL A 32 12.47 15.59 6.03
N ARG A 33 12.70 15.30 4.76
CA ARG A 33 13.66 16.03 3.92
C ARG A 33 12.92 17.19 3.27
N LYS A 34 13.25 18.40 3.70
CA LYS A 34 12.85 19.63 3.00
C LYS A 34 13.87 19.89 1.90
N LYS A 35 13.46 19.74 0.64
CA LYS A 35 14.36 19.88 -0.51
C LYS A 35 14.77 21.34 -0.66
N ALA A 36 16.02 21.56 -1.07
CA ALA A 36 16.50 22.89 -1.40
C ALA A 36 15.69 23.44 -2.58
N ARG A 37 14.98 24.56 -2.36
CA ARG A 37 14.33 25.31 -3.45
C ARG A 37 15.31 26.17 -4.24
N TYR A 38 16.50 26.38 -3.66
CA TYR A 38 17.50 27.40 -4.04
C TYR A 38 16.93 28.82 -4.10
N VAL A 39 15.79 29.04 -3.45
CA VAL A 39 15.09 30.31 -3.33
C VAL A 39 14.59 30.44 -1.89
N ASP A 40 14.97 31.51 -1.19
CA ASP A 40 14.48 31.81 0.15
C ASP A 40 12.98 32.17 0.10
N GLU A 41 12.17 31.30 0.71
CA GLU A 41 10.72 31.42 0.77
C GLU A 41 10.22 32.70 1.48
N LYS A 42 11.00 33.28 2.38
CA LYS A 42 10.59 34.47 3.15
C LYS A 42 10.84 35.77 2.40
N GLU A 43 11.90 35.82 1.59
CA GLU A 43 12.33 37.01 0.87
C GLU A 43 11.77 37.08 -0.56
N CYS A 44 11.45 35.93 -1.16
CA CYS A 44 10.87 35.88 -2.50
C CYS A 44 9.50 36.59 -2.53
N ASN A 45 9.36 37.56 -3.44
CA ASN A 45 8.13 38.32 -3.66
C ASN A 45 7.37 37.89 -4.93
N ALA A 46 7.76 36.78 -5.56
CA ALA A 46 7.16 36.26 -6.79
C ALA A 46 7.03 37.26 -7.96
N CYS A 47 8.03 38.14 -8.15
CA CYS A 47 8.01 39.15 -9.21
C CYS A 47 8.26 38.63 -10.65
N ALA A 48 8.67 37.37 -10.82
CA ALA A 48 8.94 36.71 -12.11
C ALA A 48 10.13 37.23 -12.93
N GLU A 49 10.92 38.20 -12.44
CA GLU A 49 12.08 38.72 -13.21
C GLU A 49 13.16 37.65 -13.47
N CYS A 50 13.35 36.74 -12.52
CA CYS A 50 14.31 35.62 -12.64
C CYS A 50 13.93 34.62 -13.74
N GLU A 51 12.63 34.42 -13.98
CA GLU A 51 12.11 33.50 -15.00
C GLU A 51 12.38 34.03 -16.41
N LYS A 52 12.20 35.34 -16.62
CA LYS A 52 12.38 36.00 -17.93
C LYS A 52 13.80 35.88 -18.48
N VAL A 53 14.81 35.83 -17.60
CA VAL A 53 16.23 35.76 -17.99
C VAL A 53 16.80 34.35 -18.05
N CYS A 54 16.04 33.34 -17.62
CA CYS A 54 16.50 31.96 -17.60
C CYS A 54 16.62 31.40 -19.04
N PRO A 55 17.81 30.95 -19.47
CA PRO A 55 18.00 30.42 -20.82
C PRO A 55 17.48 28.99 -21.00
N VAL A 56 17.20 28.29 -19.91
CA VAL A 56 16.73 26.90 -19.93
C VAL A 56 15.27 26.85 -20.39
N VAL A 57 14.92 25.79 -21.11
CA VAL A 57 13.58 25.51 -21.57
C VAL A 57 13.32 24.02 -21.34
N ALA A 58 12.34 23.70 -20.50
CA ALA A 58 11.93 22.36 -20.14
C ALA A 58 10.42 22.20 -20.35
N ALA A 59 9.94 20.96 -20.53
CA ALA A 59 8.50 20.70 -20.61
C ALA A 59 7.84 21.00 -19.25
N ASP A 60 6.69 21.66 -19.27
CA ASP A 60 5.93 21.94 -18.04
C ASP A 60 5.03 20.75 -17.68
N GLU A 61 5.37 20.07 -16.58
CA GLU A 61 4.64 18.90 -16.10
C GLU A 61 3.24 19.25 -15.60
N PHE A 62 3.01 20.47 -15.09
CA PHE A 62 1.67 20.90 -14.67
C PHE A 62 0.73 21.12 -15.86
N GLN A 63 1.31 21.36 -17.04
CA GLN A 63 0.60 21.61 -18.29
C GLN A 63 0.61 20.39 -19.21
N GLU A 64 0.93 19.20 -18.69
CA GLU A 64 1.00 17.94 -19.45
C GLU A 64 1.91 18.04 -20.69
N GLY A 65 2.96 18.87 -20.64
CA GLY A 65 3.90 19.06 -21.74
C GLY A 65 3.45 19.98 -22.89
N PHE A 66 2.24 20.56 -22.83
CA PHE A 66 1.75 21.51 -23.85
C PHE A 66 2.37 22.90 -23.78
N SER A 67 3.14 23.20 -22.73
CA SER A 67 3.92 24.42 -22.64
C SER A 67 5.30 24.14 -22.07
N LEU A 68 6.13 25.16 -22.12
CA LEU A 68 7.50 25.11 -21.68
C LEU A 68 7.65 25.96 -20.43
N ARG A 69 8.32 25.42 -19.42
CA ARG A 69 8.77 26.15 -18.24
C ARG A 69 10.26 26.43 -18.30
N LYS A 70 10.71 27.30 -17.40
CA LYS A 70 12.12 27.58 -17.14
C LYS A 70 12.65 26.66 -16.04
N ALA A 71 13.98 26.63 -15.86
CA ALA A 71 14.57 25.95 -14.71
C ALA A 71 14.16 26.62 -13.38
N ILE A 72 14.03 27.95 -13.36
CA ILE A 72 13.42 28.67 -12.24
C ILE A 72 11.96 29.00 -12.57
N TYR A 73 11.02 28.42 -11.84
CA TYR A 73 9.61 28.45 -12.18
C TYR A 73 8.71 28.46 -10.94
N MET A 74 7.42 28.76 -11.14
CA MET A 74 6.36 28.52 -10.19
C MET A 74 5.38 27.51 -10.81
N PRO A 75 4.94 26.45 -10.10
CA PRO A 75 4.14 25.39 -10.72
C PRO A 75 2.85 25.88 -11.39
N PHE A 76 2.20 26.88 -10.80
CA PHE A 76 1.05 27.57 -11.39
C PHE A 76 0.83 28.93 -10.68
N PRO A 77 0.10 29.89 -11.29
CA PRO A 77 0.01 31.26 -10.77
C PRO A 77 -0.56 31.40 -9.36
N GLN A 78 -1.44 30.48 -8.93
CA GLN A 78 -2.07 30.49 -7.61
C GLN A 78 -1.39 29.53 -6.61
N ALA A 79 -0.15 29.11 -6.87
CA ALA A 79 0.59 28.21 -5.99
C ALA A 79 0.75 28.78 -4.58
N VAL A 80 0.71 27.89 -3.58
CA VAL A 80 0.91 28.23 -2.16
C VAL A 80 2.02 27.32 -1.59
N PRO A 81 3.13 27.89 -1.08
CA PRO A 81 3.45 29.32 -1.03
C PRO A 81 3.69 29.90 -2.44
N SER A 82 3.46 31.21 -2.59
CA SER A 82 3.74 31.92 -3.85
C SER A 82 5.23 32.24 -3.92
N VAL A 83 6.02 31.20 -4.19
CA VAL A 83 7.50 31.22 -4.18
C VAL A 83 8.01 30.41 -5.37
N TYR A 84 9.06 30.91 -6.02
CA TYR A 84 9.73 30.23 -7.12
C TYR A 84 10.57 29.04 -6.64
N ILE A 85 10.77 28.06 -7.52
CA ILE A 85 11.62 26.89 -7.32
C ILE A 85 12.62 26.88 -8.47
N LEU A 86 13.88 26.61 -8.17
CA LEU A 86 14.90 26.35 -9.18
C LEU A 86 15.15 24.84 -9.24
N ASP A 87 14.85 24.22 -10.38
CA ASP A 87 15.07 22.79 -10.62
C ASP A 87 16.55 22.53 -10.92
N ASP A 88 17.23 21.86 -9.99
CA ASP A 88 18.64 21.48 -10.10
C ASP A 88 18.92 20.59 -11.33
N LYS A 89 17.96 19.76 -11.74
CA LYS A 89 18.17 18.83 -12.86
C LYS A 89 18.28 19.55 -14.20
N ASP A 90 17.51 20.62 -14.38
CA ASP A 90 17.45 21.39 -15.61
C ASP A 90 18.40 22.60 -15.59
N CYS A 91 18.78 23.07 -14.40
CA CYS A 91 19.55 24.29 -14.24
C CYS A 91 21.02 24.15 -14.68
N LEU A 92 21.47 25.06 -15.55
CA LEU A 92 22.88 25.15 -15.97
C LEU A 92 23.82 25.75 -14.91
N GLY A 93 23.26 26.29 -13.83
CA GLY A 93 23.98 27.08 -12.84
C GLY A 93 24.57 26.29 -11.68
N HIS A 94 24.50 24.96 -11.66
CA HIS A 94 25.01 24.17 -10.53
C HIS A 94 26.44 23.67 -10.74
N ASN A 95 27.23 23.88 -9.68
CA ASN A 95 28.58 23.40 -9.39
C ASN A 95 29.31 22.62 -10.51
N PRO A 96 30.19 23.25 -11.31
CA PRO A 96 30.57 24.68 -11.26
C PRO A 96 29.48 25.59 -11.86
N ILE A 97 29.30 26.78 -11.28
CA ILE A 97 28.27 27.74 -11.75
C ILE A 97 28.60 28.20 -13.18
N ALA A 98 27.91 27.64 -14.18
CA ALA A 98 28.05 28.06 -15.57
C ALA A 98 27.07 29.18 -15.95
N CYS A 99 26.03 29.42 -15.14
CA CYS A 99 25.00 30.44 -15.36
C CYS A 99 24.46 30.99 -14.03
N GLY A 100 24.43 32.31 -13.84
CA GLY A 100 23.92 32.99 -12.62
C GLY A 100 22.87 34.08 -12.88
N LYS A 101 22.36 34.18 -14.12
CA LYS A 101 21.53 35.32 -14.58
C LYS A 101 20.30 35.58 -13.70
N CYS A 102 19.64 34.54 -13.22
CA CYS A 102 18.47 34.67 -12.35
C CYS A 102 18.80 35.36 -11.03
N ALA A 103 19.95 35.06 -10.44
CA ALA A 103 20.43 35.69 -9.21
C ALA A 103 20.85 37.15 -9.46
N GLU A 104 21.50 37.44 -10.59
CA GLU A 104 21.93 38.81 -10.96
C GLU A 104 20.77 39.80 -11.06
N VAL A 105 19.59 39.37 -11.52
CA VAL A 105 18.39 40.22 -11.63
C VAL A 105 17.49 40.20 -10.40
N CYS A 106 17.79 39.37 -9.40
CA CYS A 106 16.98 39.23 -8.21
C CYS A 106 17.26 40.37 -7.21
N GLU A 107 16.44 41.42 -7.22
CA GLU A 107 16.61 42.58 -6.31
C GLU A 107 16.60 42.19 -4.82
N LYS A 108 15.88 41.13 -4.46
CA LYS A 108 15.80 40.60 -3.10
C LYS A 108 16.99 39.72 -2.71
N ASN A 109 17.86 39.36 -3.66
CA ASN A 109 18.98 38.44 -3.47
C ASN A 109 18.55 37.14 -2.77
N CYS A 110 17.36 36.62 -3.11
CA CYS A 110 16.79 35.44 -2.47
C CYS A 110 17.15 34.12 -3.17
N ILE A 111 17.97 34.14 -4.23
CA ILE A 111 18.40 32.93 -4.95
C ILE A 111 19.76 32.49 -4.41
N ASP A 112 19.83 31.25 -3.94
CA ASP A 112 21.02 30.67 -3.31
C ASP A 112 21.30 29.27 -3.88
N PHE A 113 22.33 29.16 -4.73
CA PHE A 113 22.76 27.91 -5.36
C PHE A 113 23.46 26.94 -4.40
N ASP A 114 23.92 27.43 -3.25
CA ASP A 114 24.59 26.62 -2.23
C ASP A 114 23.60 26.05 -1.20
N MET A 115 22.32 26.46 -1.27
CA MET A 115 21.25 25.94 -0.42
C MET A 115 21.25 24.40 -0.42
N LYS A 116 21.17 23.82 0.78
CA LYS A 116 21.15 22.35 0.97
C LYS A 116 19.80 21.91 1.49
N ASP A 117 19.48 20.65 1.20
CA ASP A 117 18.36 19.98 1.83
C ASP A 117 18.47 20.06 3.36
N GLU A 118 17.34 20.32 4.00
CA GLU A 118 17.22 20.35 5.45
C GLU A 118 16.52 19.07 5.93
N ILE A 119 17.11 18.41 6.94
CA ILE A 119 16.50 17.24 7.59
C ILE A 119 15.81 17.69 8.87
N ILE A 120 14.48 17.56 8.88
CA ILE A 120 13.63 17.98 9.98
C ILE A 120 13.09 16.73 10.68
N THR A 121 13.25 16.64 12.00
CA THR A 121 12.65 15.58 12.82
C THR A 121 11.41 16.11 13.53
N LEU A 122 10.28 15.45 13.33
CA LEU A 122 8.98 15.77 13.92
C LEU A 122 8.51 14.63 14.81
N ASN A 123 8.02 14.95 16.01
CA ASN A 123 7.32 14.00 16.87
C ASN A 123 5.82 14.20 16.69
N VAL A 124 5.11 13.16 16.26
CA VAL A 124 3.67 13.23 15.96
C VAL A 124 2.91 12.07 16.61
N GLY A 125 1.67 12.32 17.02
CA GLY A 125 0.83 11.29 17.64
C GLY A 125 -0.01 10.47 16.64
N ALA A 126 -0.30 11.04 15.49
CA ALA A 126 -1.13 10.45 14.45
C ALA A 126 -0.64 10.87 13.06
N ILE A 127 -0.89 10.03 12.05
CA ILE A 127 -0.51 10.27 10.66
C ILE A 127 -1.75 10.09 9.78
N ILE A 128 -1.99 11.00 8.83
CA ILE A 128 -3.06 10.89 7.83
C ILE A 128 -2.41 10.82 6.45
N THR A 129 -2.61 9.72 5.74
CA THR A 129 -2.13 9.51 4.38
C THR A 129 -3.15 10.02 3.38
N ALA A 130 -2.81 11.12 2.71
CA ALA A 130 -3.64 11.79 1.71
C ALA A 130 -2.84 12.08 0.42
N THR A 131 -2.04 11.09 -0.02
CA THR A 131 -1.08 11.24 -1.13
C THR A 131 -1.72 11.28 -2.52
N GLY A 132 -3.02 11.03 -2.61
CA GLY A 132 -3.76 11.10 -3.87
C GLY A 132 -3.57 9.86 -4.75
N MET A 133 -3.62 10.08 -6.06
CA MET A 133 -3.63 9.08 -7.12
C MET A 133 -2.92 9.66 -8.35
N ASP A 134 -2.56 8.81 -9.30
CA ASP A 134 -2.10 9.21 -10.62
C ASP A 134 -3.17 8.90 -11.68
N VAL A 135 -3.01 9.47 -12.88
CA VAL A 135 -3.85 9.11 -14.03
C VAL A 135 -3.27 7.94 -14.81
N TYR A 136 -4.17 7.13 -15.36
CA TYR A 136 -3.83 6.02 -16.22
C TYR A 136 -3.17 6.52 -17.51
N ASP A 137 -2.10 5.86 -17.93
CA ASP A 137 -1.36 6.16 -19.16
C ASP A 137 -1.83 5.26 -20.31
N PRO A 138 -2.50 5.79 -21.34
CA PRO A 138 -3.01 5.00 -22.45
C PRO A 138 -2.00 4.70 -23.56
N THR A 139 -0.69 4.95 -23.34
CA THR A 139 0.37 4.71 -24.32
C THR A 139 0.37 3.30 -24.92
N GLU A 140 0.05 2.28 -24.12
CA GLU A 140 0.01 0.88 -24.58
C GLU A 140 -1.27 0.52 -25.36
N MET A 141 -2.30 1.37 -25.35
CA MET A 141 -3.57 1.17 -26.06
C MET A 141 -3.48 1.67 -27.50
N ASN A 142 -2.75 0.92 -28.33
CA ASN A 142 -2.51 1.26 -29.74
C ASN A 142 -3.80 1.47 -30.54
N GLU A 143 -4.88 0.77 -30.19
CA GLU A 143 -6.18 0.86 -30.83
C GLU A 143 -6.81 2.25 -30.75
N TYR A 144 -6.44 3.05 -29.74
CA TYR A 144 -6.91 4.43 -29.61
C TYR A 144 -5.94 5.45 -30.20
N GLY A 145 -4.78 5.02 -30.71
CA GLY A 145 -3.87 5.89 -31.44
C GLY A 145 -3.30 7.06 -30.64
N TYR A 146 -3.27 6.99 -29.30
CA TYR A 146 -2.80 8.09 -28.43
C TYR A 146 -1.37 8.55 -28.76
N THR A 147 -0.45 7.62 -29.02
CA THR A 147 0.93 7.94 -29.41
C THR A 147 1.11 8.22 -30.90
N GLN A 148 0.06 8.02 -31.70
CA GLN A 148 0.12 8.09 -33.16
C GLN A 148 -0.53 9.37 -33.70
N TYR A 149 -1.57 9.86 -33.04
CA TYR A 149 -2.43 10.94 -33.54
C TYR A 149 -2.48 12.08 -32.53
N GLU A 150 -1.95 13.23 -32.91
CA GLU A 150 -1.88 14.44 -32.06
C GLU A 150 -3.27 14.96 -31.63
N ASN A 151 -4.33 14.63 -32.37
CA ASN A 151 -5.71 15.03 -32.05
C ASN A 151 -6.42 14.04 -31.11
N VAL A 152 -5.73 12.98 -30.66
CA VAL A 152 -6.18 12.10 -29.58
C VAL A 152 -5.50 12.56 -28.29
N VAL A 153 -6.28 13.09 -27.35
CA VAL A 153 -5.78 13.61 -26.07
C VAL A 153 -6.41 12.87 -24.90
N THR A 154 -5.75 12.82 -23.75
CA THR A 154 -6.34 12.34 -22.50
C THR A 154 -7.27 13.39 -21.91
N SER A 155 -8.14 12.98 -20.97
CA SER A 155 -8.97 13.92 -20.24
C SER A 155 -8.17 14.93 -19.40
N MET A 156 -6.97 14.57 -18.92
CA MET A 156 -6.11 15.53 -18.18
C MET A 156 -5.50 16.57 -19.11
N GLU A 157 -5.00 16.13 -20.26
CA GLU A 157 -4.51 17.00 -21.33
C GLU A 157 -5.60 17.96 -21.80
N PHE A 158 -6.81 17.43 -22.03
CA PHE A 158 -7.98 18.22 -22.37
C PHE A 158 -8.26 19.30 -21.30
N GLU A 159 -8.28 18.95 -20.02
CA GLU A 159 -8.49 19.91 -18.91
C GLU A 159 -7.45 21.03 -18.92
N ARG A 160 -6.19 20.74 -19.26
CA ARG A 160 -5.17 21.78 -19.44
C ARG A 160 -5.49 22.68 -20.64
N LEU A 161 -5.84 22.10 -21.79
CA LEU A 161 -6.16 22.82 -23.03
C LEU A 161 -7.40 23.72 -22.92
N ILE A 162 -8.35 23.43 -22.03
CA ILE A 162 -9.54 24.29 -21.84
C ILE A 162 -9.43 25.21 -20.61
N SER A 163 -8.38 25.07 -19.80
CA SER A 163 -8.20 25.89 -18.60
C SER A 163 -7.77 27.31 -18.95
N ALA A 164 -8.38 28.30 -18.30
CA ALA A 164 -7.96 29.71 -18.42
C ALA A 164 -6.50 29.95 -17.98
N GLY A 165 -6.01 29.17 -17.01
CA GLY A 165 -4.58 29.17 -16.61
C GLY A 165 -3.75 28.11 -17.34
N GLY A 166 -4.29 27.55 -18.42
CA GLY A 166 -3.67 26.55 -19.27
C GLY A 166 -2.75 27.15 -20.33
N PRO A 167 -2.13 26.30 -21.16
CA PRO A 167 -1.15 26.69 -22.18
C PRO A 167 -1.79 27.43 -23.37
N THR A 168 -3.11 27.39 -23.46
CA THR A 168 -3.96 27.98 -24.50
C THR A 168 -4.79 29.15 -23.97
N GLU A 169 -4.60 29.56 -22.71
CA GLU A 169 -5.34 30.64 -22.06
C GLU A 169 -6.88 30.42 -22.07
N GLY A 170 -7.31 29.16 -22.11
CA GLY A 170 -8.72 28.77 -22.17
C GLY A 170 -9.32 28.72 -23.58
N HIS A 171 -8.53 28.99 -24.62
CA HIS A 171 -8.94 28.81 -26.00
C HIS A 171 -8.95 27.32 -26.36
N PHE A 172 -10.12 26.80 -26.71
CA PHE A 172 -10.26 25.41 -27.11
C PHE A 172 -9.75 25.23 -28.54
N ILE A 173 -8.59 24.57 -28.65
CA ILE A 173 -7.88 24.38 -29.90
C ILE A 173 -7.55 22.91 -30.13
N ARG A 174 -7.46 22.56 -31.41
CA ARG A 174 -6.93 21.28 -31.88
C ARG A 174 -5.39 21.30 -31.90
N PRO A 175 -4.68 20.30 -31.35
CA PRO A 175 -3.22 20.31 -31.29
C PRO A 175 -2.53 20.47 -32.65
N THR A 176 -3.02 19.78 -33.68
CA THR A 176 -2.38 19.75 -35.01
C THR A 176 -2.35 21.10 -35.74
N ASP A 177 -3.45 21.85 -35.74
CA ASP A 177 -3.60 23.07 -36.54
C ASP A 177 -4.04 24.31 -35.74
N ARG A 178 -4.28 24.14 -34.44
CA ARG A 178 -4.73 25.18 -33.49
C ARG A 178 -6.10 25.79 -33.82
N GLU A 179 -6.87 25.15 -34.70
CA GLU A 179 -8.24 25.55 -35.00
C GLU A 179 -9.20 25.04 -33.91
N THR A 180 -10.35 25.70 -33.75
CA THR A 180 -11.37 25.22 -32.79
C THR A 180 -12.07 23.97 -33.34
N PRO A 181 -11.98 22.82 -32.66
CA PRO A 181 -12.69 21.61 -33.07
C PRO A 181 -14.21 21.82 -33.03
N LYS A 182 -14.94 21.25 -34.01
CA LYS A 182 -16.42 21.32 -34.05
C LYS A 182 -17.07 20.00 -33.68
N ARG A 183 -16.41 18.87 -33.95
CA ARG A 183 -16.91 17.52 -33.63
C ARG A 183 -15.97 16.84 -32.65
N ILE A 184 -16.43 16.57 -31.44
CA ILE A 184 -15.66 15.97 -30.36
C ILE A 184 -16.23 14.61 -29.95
N ALA A 185 -15.35 13.63 -29.80
CA ALA A 185 -15.68 12.36 -29.16
C ALA A 185 -15.06 12.27 -27.77
N PHE A 186 -15.81 11.77 -26.79
CA PHE A 186 -15.27 11.29 -25.52
C PHE A 186 -15.39 9.77 -25.45
N ILE A 187 -14.31 9.08 -25.12
CA ILE A 187 -14.30 7.62 -24.95
C ILE A 187 -14.18 7.31 -23.46
N GLN A 188 -15.18 6.64 -22.90
CA GLN A 188 -15.22 6.29 -21.49
C GLN A 188 -14.43 5.03 -21.15
N CYS A 189 -14.11 4.88 -19.86
CA CYS A 189 -13.49 3.68 -19.30
C CYS A 189 -12.09 3.36 -19.86
N VAL A 190 -11.36 4.35 -20.37
CA VAL A 190 -9.98 4.12 -20.85
C VAL A 190 -9.09 3.76 -19.66
N GLY A 191 -8.51 2.57 -19.67
CA GLY A 191 -7.71 2.03 -18.55
C GLY A 191 -8.53 1.56 -17.33
N SER A 192 -9.86 1.45 -17.44
CA SER A 192 -10.75 1.03 -16.35
C SER A 192 -11.80 0.02 -16.83
N ARG A 193 -12.34 -0.78 -15.90
CA ARG A 193 -13.33 -1.82 -16.20
C ARG A 193 -12.89 -2.77 -17.33
N SER A 194 -11.61 -3.09 -17.38
CA SER A 194 -11.01 -3.98 -18.38
C SER A 194 -10.29 -5.12 -17.66
N ASN A 195 -10.51 -6.35 -18.15
CA ASN A 195 -9.76 -7.54 -17.71
C ASN A 195 -8.49 -7.77 -18.56
N SER A 196 -8.20 -6.86 -19.49
CA SER A 196 -6.95 -6.90 -20.27
C SER A 196 -5.75 -6.68 -19.36
N PRO A 197 -4.57 -7.29 -19.63
CA PRO A 197 -3.34 -7.02 -18.88
C PRO A 197 -2.94 -5.54 -18.85
N ILE A 198 -3.31 -4.78 -19.88
CA ILE A 198 -3.08 -3.33 -20.01
C ILE A 198 -4.27 -2.50 -19.50
N GLY A 199 -5.05 -3.03 -18.55
CA GLY A 199 -6.23 -2.36 -18.03
C GLY A 199 -6.50 -2.74 -16.58
N ASN A 200 -7.40 -2.00 -15.95
CA ASN A 200 -7.76 -2.22 -14.56
C ASN A 200 -9.19 -2.77 -14.43
N PRO A 201 -9.44 -3.78 -13.56
CA PRO A 201 -10.77 -4.39 -13.44
C PRO A 201 -11.78 -3.50 -12.71
N TYR A 202 -11.32 -2.44 -12.03
CA TYR A 202 -12.15 -1.54 -11.24
C TYR A 202 -12.64 -0.33 -12.06
N CYS A 203 -13.61 0.39 -11.50
CA CYS A 203 -14.10 1.64 -12.05
C CYS A 203 -13.41 2.82 -11.36
N SER A 204 -12.91 3.77 -12.15
CA SER A 204 -12.24 4.98 -11.66
C SER A 204 -13.17 6.05 -11.07
N ASN A 205 -14.48 5.77 -10.94
CA ASN A 205 -15.48 6.59 -10.25
C ASN A 205 -15.82 7.95 -10.92
N ILE A 206 -14.82 8.72 -11.33
CA ILE A 206 -14.94 10.15 -11.71
C ILE A 206 -15.09 10.40 -13.21
N CYS A 207 -14.61 9.49 -14.08
CA CYS A 207 -14.45 9.75 -15.53
C CYS A 207 -15.77 10.18 -16.19
N CYS A 208 -16.89 9.49 -15.91
CA CYS A 208 -18.19 9.84 -16.47
C CYS A 208 -18.63 11.26 -16.12
N MET A 209 -18.41 11.68 -14.87
CA MET A 209 -18.84 12.99 -14.40
C MET A 209 -17.93 14.11 -14.89
N ASN A 210 -16.62 13.87 -15.02
CA ASN A 210 -15.71 14.81 -15.65
C ASN A 210 -16.13 15.06 -17.10
N THR A 211 -16.41 14.01 -17.88
CA THR A 211 -16.92 14.16 -19.25
C THR A 211 -18.25 14.92 -19.31
N ILE A 212 -19.20 14.65 -18.41
CA ILE A 212 -20.47 15.40 -18.37
C ILE A 212 -20.20 16.89 -18.11
N LYS A 213 -19.34 17.20 -17.13
CA LYS A 213 -18.92 18.57 -16.79
C LYS A 213 -18.24 19.24 -17.99
N ASP A 214 -17.29 18.58 -18.63
CA ASP A 214 -16.57 19.09 -19.81
C ASP A 214 -17.51 19.33 -20.98
N SER A 215 -18.42 18.39 -21.24
CA SER A 215 -19.39 18.53 -22.33
C SER A 215 -20.31 19.74 -22.12
N LEU A 216 -20.80 19.97 -20.90
CA LEU A 216 -21.62 21.13 -20.58
C LEU A 216 -20.84 22.44 -20.73
N LEU A 217 -19.59 22.47 -20.26
CA LEU A 217 -18.73 23.63 -20.39
C LEU A 217 -18.49 23.99 -21.86
N LEU A 218 -18.19 22.99 -22.70
CA LEU A 218 -18.03 23.19 -24.13
C LEU A 218 -19.31 23.70 -24.80
N MET A 219 -20.47 23.13 -24.47
CA MET A 219 -21.76 23.56 -25.04
C MET A 219 -22.12 25.00 -24.64
N ASP A 220 -21.76 25.42 -23.41
CA ASP A 220 -22.01 26.79 -22.92
C ASP A 220 -21.09 27.82 -23.61
N HIS A 221 -19.84 27.45 -23.95
CA HIS A 221 -18.83 28.37 -24.51
C HIS A 221 -18.72 28.35 -26.05
N TYR A 222 -19.07 27.23 -26.71
CA TYR A 222 -18.88 27.02 -28.14
C TYR A 222 -20.19 26.60 -28.82
N PRO A 223 -21.05 27.57 -29.20
CA PRO A 223 -22.33 27.27 -29.84
C PRO A 223 -22.18 26.49 -31.14
N GLY A 224 -22.96 25.42 -31.29
CA GLY A 224 -22.94 24.56 -32.48
C GLY A 224 -21.86 23.47 -32.46
N ILE A 225 -21.12 23.31 -31.35
CA ILE A 225 -20.24 22.16 -31.16
C ILE A 225 -21.07 20.86 -31.09
N GLU A 226 -20.58 19.81 -31.74
CA GLU A 226 -21.16 18.48 -31.71
C GLU A 226 -20.33 17.58 -30.80
N ILE A 227 -20.92 17.10 -29.71
CA ILE A 227 -20.24 16.23 -28.75
C ILE A 227 -20.91 14.87 -28.75
N THR A 228 -20.10 13.81 -28.87
CA THR A 228 -20.53 12.42 -28.76
C THR A 228 -19.74 11.72 -27.64
N VAL A 229 -20.44 11.06 -26.72
CA VAL A 229 -19.84 10.30 -25.62
C VAL A 229 -20.08 8.81 -25.85
N PHE A 230 -19.01 8.05 -25.98
CA PHE A 230 -18.99 6.59 -26.14
C PHE A 230 -18.81 5.91 -24.79
N TYR A 231 -19.77 5.08 -24.38
CA TYR A 231 -19.84 4.57 -23.01
C TYR A 231 -20.39 3.14 -22.90
N ILE A 232 -20.11 2.48 -21.77
CA ILE A 232 -20.76 1.21 -21.38
C ILE A 232 -21.98 1.50 -20.49
N ASP A 233 -21.74 2.19 -19.37
CA ASP A 233 -22.74 2.69 -18.43
C ASP A 233 -22.37 4.11 -17.98
N ILE A 234 -23.35 5.00 -17.86
CA ILE A 234 -23.15 6.31 -17.24
C ILE A 234 -23.33 6.16 -15.73
N ARG A 235 -22.29 6.49 -14.96
CA ARG A 235 -22.28 6.36 -13.49
C ARG A 235 -22.42 7.70 -12.80
N ALA A 236 -23.62 8.27 -12.86
CA ALA A 236 -23.97 9.58 -12.27
C ALA A 236 -24.65 9.42 -10.88
N PHE A 237 -23.97 8.78 -9.93
CA PHE A 237 -24.59 8.30 -8.67
C PHE A 237 -24.61 9.31 -7.51
N GLY A 238 -23.89 10.43 -7.63
CA GLY A 238 -23.84 11.49 -6.61
C GLY A 238 -25.12 12.34 -6.56
N LYS A 239 -25.29 13.11 -5.48
CA LYS A 239 -26.43 14.04 -5.34
C LYS A 239 -26.39 15.08 -6.48
N GLY A 240 -27.43 15.09 -7.31
CA GLY A 240 -27.56 16.00 -8.46
C GLY A 240 -26.74 15.59 -9.69
N PHE A 241 -26.05 14.45 -9.66
CA PHE A 241 -25.24 14.00 -10.80
C PHE A 241 -26.12 13.53 -11.96
N GLU A 242 -27.21 12.82 -11.67
CA GLU A 242 -28.20 12.45 -12.69
C GLU A 242 -28.83 13.69 -13.32
N ASP A 243 -29.11 14.74 -12.55
CA ASP A 243 -29.66 15.99 -13.09
C ASP A 243 -28.66 16.67 -14.05
N LEU A 244 -27.36 16.64 -13.74
CA LEU A 244 -26.30 17.13 -14.64
C LEU A 244 -26.21 16.30 -15.93
N TYR A 245 -26.34 14.99 -15.84
CA TYR A 245 -26.40 14.11 -17.00
C TYR A 245 -27.65 14.39 -17.87
N GLN A 246 -28.82 14.61 -17.27
CA GLN A 246 -30.01 14.99 -18.04
C GLN A 246 -29.84 16.37 -18.68
N ARG A 247 -29.22 17.32 -17.98
CA ARG A 247 -28.91 18.65 -18.53
C ARG A 247 -27.98 18.56 -19.74
N SER A 248 -26.93 17.73 -19.71
CA SER A 248 -26.03 17.58 -20.87
C SER A 248 -26.74 16.99 -22.08
N LYS A 249 -27.63 16.01 -21.87
CA LYS A 249 -28.50 15.47 -22.93
C LYS A 249 -29.43 16.55 -23.51
N GLN A 250 -30.07 17.34 -22.64
CA GLN A 250 -30.96 18.43 -23.07
C GLN A 250 -30.21 19.53 -23.82
N ALA A 251 -28.94 19.77 -23.50
CA ALA A 251 -28.09 20.69 -24.23
C ALA A 251 -27.77 20.19 -25.66
N GLY A 252 -27.85 18.88 -25.92
CA GLY A 252 -27.64 18.28 -27.24
C GLY A 252 -26.46 17.30 -27.31
N VAL A 253 -25.83 16.96 -26.18
CA VAL A 253 -24.75 15.96 -26.14
C VAL A 253 -25.31 14.58 -26.49
N ARG A 254 -24.68 13.91 -27.46
CA ARG A 254 -25.06 12.54 -27.88
C ARG A 254 -24.36 11.51 -27.01
N TYR A 255 -25.09 10.50 -26.56
CA TYR A 255 -24.56 9.39 -25.78
C TYR A 255 -24.80 8.09 -26.55
N ILE A 256 -23.72 7.41 -26.92
CA ILE A 256 -23.75 6.16 -27.70
C ILE A 256 -23.22 5.03 -26.83
N ARG A 257 -24.05 4.00 -26.65
CA ARG A 257 -23.70 2.86 -25.82
C ARG A 257 -22.89 1.85 -26.61
N GLY A 258 -21.59 2.09 -26.66
CA GLY A 258 -20.59 1.28 -27.33
C GLY A 258 -19.22 1.95 -27.18
N LEU A 259 -18.16 1.16 -27.05
CA LEU A 259 -16.79 1.66 -27.13
C LEU A 259 -16.26 1.43 -28.55
N PRO A 260 -15.49 2.37 -29.12
CA PRO A 260 -14.86 2.17 -30.42
C PRO A 260 -13.86 1.01 -30.37
N GLY A 261 -13.77 0.29 -31.48
CA GLY A 261 -12.78 -0.79 -31.65
C GLY A 261 -11.38 -0.25 -31.93
N GLU A 262 -11.26 0.63 -32.93
CA GLU A 262 -10.01 1.24 -33.36
C GLU A 262 -10.27 2.65 -33.91
N ILE A 263 -9.29 3.55 -33.78
CA ILE A 263 -9.30 4.92 -34.33
C ILE A 263 -8.35 4.98 -35.52
N PHE A 264 -8.77 5.67 -36.58
CA PHE A 264 -7.95 5.92 -37.77
C PHE A 264 -7.87 7.42 -38.05
N GLU A 265 -6.68 7.91 -38.43
CA GLU A 265 -6.49 9.30 -38.84
C GLU A 265 -6.56 9.47 -40.37
N ASN A 266 -7.29 10.48 -40.83
CA ASN A 266 -7.20 10.95 -42.21
C ASN A 266 -5.93 11.78 -42.41
N SER A 267 -5.00 11.29 -43.23
CA SER A 267 -3.70 11.93 -43.47
C SER A 267 -3.75 13.37 -44.02
N LYS A 268 -4.86 13.79 -44.64
CA LYS A 268 -5.03 15.15 -45.20
C LYS A 268 -5.68 16.11 -44.23
N THR A 269 -6.78 15.71 -43.59
CA THR A 269 -7.58 16.59 -42.72
C THR A 269 -7.16 16.52 -41.25
N LYS A 270 -6.42 15.48 -40.88
CA LYS A 270 -6.08 15.12 -39.50
C LYS A 270 -7.31 14.82 -38.63
N ASN A 271 -8.46 14.56 -39.25
CA ASN A 271 -9.66 14.10 -38.56
C ASN A 271 -9.54 12.62 -38.19
N LEU A 272 -10.28 12.22 -37.16
CA LEU A 272 -10.24 10.90 -36.57
C LEU A 272 -11.57 10.17 -36.85
N SER A 273 -11.49 9.05 -37.57
CA SER A 273 -12.63 8.17 -37.82
C SER A 273 -12.60 6.94 -36.91
N MET A 274 -13.77 6.49 -36.45
CA MET A 274 -13.88 5.30 -35.62
C MET A 274 -15.17 4.52 -35.91
N LEU A 275 -15.07 3.21 -35.91
CA LEU A 275 -16.19 2.30 -36.06
C LEU A 275 -16.73 1.92 -34.67
N VAL A 276 -18.02 2.15 -34.44
CA VAL A 276 -18.66 1.87 -33.14
C VAL A 276 -19.93 1.06 -33.33
N GLU A 277 -20.06 -0.02 -32.56
CA GLU A 277 -21.30 -0.75 -32.39
C GLU A 277 -22.17 -0.03 -31.34
N ASP A 278 -23.26 0.59 -31.76
CA ASP A 278 -24.29 1.05 -30.84
C ASP A 278 -25.13 -0.15 -30.40
N THR A 279 -24.90 -0.59 -29.18
CA THR A 279 -25.58 -1.76 -28.60
C THR A 279 -27.06 -1.54 -28.31
N VAL A 280 -27.54 -0.29 -28.30
CA VAL A 280 -28.97 0.04 -28.14
C VAL A 280 -29.66 0.00 -29.49
N ALA A 281 -29.04 0.57 -30.52
CA ALA A 281 -29.59 0.57 -31.89
C ALA A 281 -29.32 -0.75 -32.64
N ASN A 282 -28.39 -1.58 -32.14
CA ASN A 282 -27.88 -2.78 -32.81
C ASN A 282 -27.35 -2.48 -34.23
N THR A 283 -26.61 -1.37 -34.34
CA THR A 283 -26.06 -0.88 -35.60
C THR A 283 -24.59 -0.53 -35.43
N VAL A 284 -23.80 -0.83 -36.45
CA VAL A 284 -22.41 -0.41 -36.54
C VAL A 284 -22.35 0.86 -37.40
N THR A 285 -21.81 1.93 -36.84
CA THR A 285 -21.75 3.25 -37.49
C THR A 285 -20.32 3.77 -37.51
N ASP A 286 -19.94 4.37 -38.63
CA ASP A 286 -18.69 5.12 -38.78
C ASP A 286 -18.93 6.57 -38.34
N PHE A 287 -18.09 7.07 -37.44
CA PHE A 287 -18.10 8.44 -36.99
C PHE A 287 -16.77 9.12 -37.30
N GLU A 288 -16.83 10.37 -37.75
CA GLU A 288 -15.66 11.22 -37.96
C GLU A 288 -15.71 12.42 -37.00
N PHE A 289 -14.58 12.66 -36.32
CA PHE A 289 -14.39 13.71 -35.33
C PHE A 289 -13.15 14.54 -35.64
N ASP A 290 -13.15 15.78 -35.15
CA ASP A 290 -12.00 16.67 -35.28
C ASP A 290 -10.99 16.43 -34.15
N MET A 291 -11.46 15.98 -32.97
CA MET A 291 -10.65 15.58 -31.81
C MET A 291 -11.34 14.47 -31.00
N VAL A 292 -10.54 13.60 -30.39
CA VAL A 292 -10.98 12.52 -29.51
C VAL A 292 -10.35 12.70 -28.13
N VAL A 293 -11.17 12.64 -27.08
CA VAL A 293 -10.75 12.72 -25.69
C VAL A 293 -10.90 11.35 -25.03
N LEU A 294 -9.78 10.76 -24.64
CA LEU A 294 -9.70 9.53 -23.87
C LEU A 294 -9.99 9.84 -22.41
N SER A 295 -11.15 9.44 -21.89
CA SER A 295 -11.51 9.63 -20.49
C SER A 295 -10.79 8.58 -19.64
N VAL A 296 -9.52 8.89 -19.35
CA VAL A 296 -8.59 7.99 -18.65
C VAL A 296 -9.02 7.76 -17.21
N GLY A 297 -8.79 6.53 -16.77
CA GLY A 297 -8.95 6.12 -15.39
C GLY A 297 -7.87 6.70 -14.48
N VAL A 298 -7.94 6.32 -13.21
CA VAL A 298 -6.96 6.67 -12.20
C VAL A 298 -6.35 5.40 -11.64
N ILE A 299 -5.09 5.49 -11.23
CA ILE A 299 -4.32 4.41 -10.65
C ILE A 299 -3.75 4.86 -9.30
N PRO A 300 -3.35 3.94 -8.41
CA PRO A 300 -2.58 4.30 -7.24
C PRO A 300 -1.35 5.13 -7.65
N ARG A 301 -0.95 6.06 -6.80
CA ARG A 301 0.24 6.90 -7.05
C ARG A 301 1.44 6.01 -7.36
N ARG A 302 2.22 6.30 -8.41
CA ARG A 302 3.30 5.41 -8.89
C ARG A 302 4.38 5.09 -7.85
N ASP A 303 4.59 5.97 -6.88
CA ASP A 303 5.55 5.82 -5.77
C ASP A 303 4.87 5.48 -4.42
N SER A 304 3.60 5.05 -4.45
CA SER A 304 2.83 4.64 -3.26
C SER A 304 3.50 3.53 -2.44
N ASP A 305 4.26 2.65 -3.09
CA ASP A 305 5.15 1.65 -2.49
C ASP A 305 6.05 2.21 -1.38
N THR A 306 6.56 3.43 -1.58
CA THR A 306 7.45 4.08 -0.60
C THR A 306 6.68 4.37 0.69
N ILE A 307 5.50 4.97 0.56
CA ILE A 307 4.61 5.29 1.67
C ILE A 307 4.08 4.02 2.33
N GLN A 308 3.77 3.00 1.52
CA GLN A 308 3.35 1.69 1.98
C GLN A 308 4.38 1.09 2.94
N ARG A 309 5.67 1.10 2.56
CA ARG A 309 6.75 0.56 3.39
C ARG A 309 6.99 1.40 4.65
N LEU A 310 7.00 2.73 4.52
CA LEU A 310 7.22 3.64 5.64
C LEU A 310 6.15 3.52 6.73
N LEU A 311 4.90 3.29 6.35
CA LEU A 311 3.76 3.22 7.28
C LEU A 311 3.25 1.79 7.51
N THR A 312 3.88 0.79 6.88
CA THR A 312 3.40 -0.62 6.89
C THR A 312 1.93 -0.72 6.48
N LEU A 313 1.55 -0.03 5.40
CA LEU A 313 0.17 -0.08 4.91
C LEU A 313 -0.07 -1.35 4.07
N SER A 314 -1.28 -1.89 4.14
CA SER A 314 -1.75 -2.92 3.22
C SER A 314 -2.45 -2.26 2.04
N THR A 315 -2.51 -2.95 0.90
CA THR A 315 -3.22 -2.49 -0.30
C THR A 315 -4.36 -3.45 -0.66
N THR A 316 -5.42 -2.92 -1.27
CA THR A 316 -6.48 -3.74 -1.87
C THR A 316 -5.98 -4.42 -3.15
N THR A 317 -6.78 -5.32 -3.73
CA THR A 317 -6.49 -5.99 -5.00
C THR A 317 -6.31 -5.03 -6.18
N ASP A 318 -6.82 -3.81 -6.01
CA ASP A 318 -6.88 -2.70 -6.93
C ASP A 318 -5.70 -1.72 -6.72
N GLY A 319 -4.83 -2.01 -5.75
CA GLY A 319 -3.54 -1.36 -5.51
C GLY A 319 -3.60 -0.11 -4.63
N PHE A 320 -4.78 0.37 -4.25
CA PHE A 320 -4.94 1.50 -3.33
C PHE A 320 -4.77 1.05 -1.86
N PHE A 321 -4.58 1.99 -0.93
CA PHE A 321 -4.40 1.63 0.48
C PHE A 321 -5.68 1.06 1.10
N MET A 322 -5.53 -0.08 1.77
CA MET A 322 -6.62 -0.80 2.42
C MET A 322 -7.01 -0.15 3.75
N GLU A 323 -8.29 0.14 3.89
CA GLU A 323 -8.91 0.54 5.13
C GLU A 323 -9.09 -0.64 6.10
N SER A 324 -9.18 -0.37 7.39
CA SER A 324 -9.34 -1.41 8.43
C SER A 324 -10.63 -2.21 8.28
N HIS A 325 -11.71 -1.54 7.84
CA HIS A 325 -12.98 -2.19 7.56
C HIS A 325 -13.86 -1.27 6.70
N PRO A 326 -14.40 -1.74 5.55
CA PRO A 326 -15.10 -0.89 4.58
C PRO A 326 -16.27 -0.04 5.13
N LYS A 327 -16.96 -0.57 6.15
CA LYS A 327 -18.12 0.10 6.79
C LYS A 327 -17.84 0.71 8.17
N LEU A 328 -17.17 -0.04 9.06
CA LEU A 328 -17.01 0.34 10.47
C LEU A 328 -15.83 1.30 10.69
N LYS A 329 -14.80 1.22 9.84
CA LYS A 329 -13.56 2.00 9.96
C LYS A 329 -13.01 2.35 8.57
N PRO A 330 -13.76 3.12 7.75
CA PRO A 330 -13.42 3.39 6.35
C PRO A 330 -12.25 4.37 6.16
N VAL A 331 -11.73 4.96 7.24
CA VAL A 331 -10.62 5.92 7.19
C VAL A 331 -9.47 5.54 8.12
N ASP A 332 -9.58 4.43 8.85
CA ASP A 332 -8.50 3.96 9.71
C ASP A 332 -7.67 2.96 8.90
N ALA A 333 -6.35 3.10 8.85
CA ALA A 333 -5.50 2.03 8.34
C ALA A 333 -5.42 0.89 9.38
N PRO A 334 -5.13 -0.36 8.96
CA PRO A 334 -4.85 -1.46 9.90
C PRO A 334 -3.73 -1.13 10.89
N THR A 335 -2.76 -0.31 10.47
CA THR A 335 -1.71 0.24 11.33
C THR A 335 -2.28 1.28 12.29
N GLY A 336 -2.18 1.00 13.60
CA GLY A 336 -2.70 1.88 14.64
C GLY A 336 -2.11 3.29 14.59
N GLY A 337 -2.97 4.31 14.66
CA GLY A 337 -2.57 5.73 14.62
C GLY A 337 -2.33 6.29 13.22
N VAL A 338 -2.52 5.49 12.18
CA VAL A 338 -2.47 5.90 10.78
C VAL A 338 -3.88 5.88 10.19
N PHE A 339 -4.23 6.93 9.44
CA PHE A 339 -5.54 7.12 8.82
C PHE A 339 -5.38 7.42 7.33
N LEU A 340 -6.45 7.23 6.55
CA LEU A 340 -6.47 7.44 5.11
C LEU A 340 -7.48 8.53 4.75
N ALA A 341 -7.15 9.33 3.73
CA ALA A 341 -8.07 10.33 3.18
C ALA A 341 -7.88 10.54 1.68
N GLY A 342 -8.98 10.74 0.96
CA GLY A 342 -8.98 11.05 -0.46
C GLY A 342 -8.62 9.85 -1.33
N CYS A 343 -8.08 10.13 -2.51
CA CYS A 343 -7.84 9.10 -3.51
C CYS A 343 -6.69 8.13 -3.19
N ALA A 344 -6.00 8.30 -2.06
CA ALA A 344 -5.00 7.34 -1.60
C ALA A 344 -5.63 5.99 -1.20
N GLU A 345 -6.89 5.99 -0.74
CA GLU A 345 -7.63 4.78 -0.35
C GLU A 345 -8.44 4.17 -1.50
N SER A 346 -8.99 4.98 -2.40
CA SER A 346 -9.74 4.49 -3.58
C SER A 346 -10.11 5.63 -4.53
N PRO A 347 -10.43 5.35 -5.82
CA PRO A 347 -10.93 6.35 -6.75
C PRO A 347 -12.22 7.01 -6.26
N LYS A 348 -12.21 8.34 -6.09
CA LYS A 348 -13.36 9.12 -5.61
C LYS A 348 -13.30 10.57 -6.06
N ASP A 349 -14.43 11.26 -5.99
CA ASP A 349 -14.52 12.68 -6.32
C ASP A 349 -14.00 13.60 -5.19
N VAL A 350 -13.98 14.90 -5.46
CA VAL A 350 -13.51 15.93 -4.52
C VAL A 350 -14.38 15.97 -3.25
N LYS A 351 -15.71 15.83 -3.39
CA LYS A 351 -16.63 15.94 -2.27
C LYS A 351 -16.43 14.78 -1.30
N ASP A 352 -16.34 13.56 -1.81
CA ASP A 352 -16.10 12.38 -0.99
C ASP A 352 -14.69 12.43 -0.38
N SER A 353 -13.68 12.94 -1.11
CA SER A 353 -12.34 13.17 -0.57
C SER A 353 -12.32 14.16 0.60
N VAL A 354 -13.02 15.29 0.48
CA VAL A 354 -13.13 16.30 1.57
C VAL A 354 -13.89 15.74 2.78
N THR A 355 -14.94 14.97 2.52
CA THR A 355 -15.72 14.28 3.56
C THR A 355 -14.85 13.28 4.31
N GLN A 356 -14.08 12.47 3.58
CA GLN A 356 -13.17 11.48 4.15
C GLN A 356 -12.02 12.14 4.93
N ALA A 357 -11.46 13.25 4.45
CA ALA A 357 -10.45 14.02 5.17
C ALA A 357 -10.97 14.55 6.52
N SER A 358 -12.23 15.01 6.56
CA SER A 358 -12.89 15.44 7.80
C SER A 358 -13.09 14.27 8.77
N ALA A 359 -13.47 13.09 8.26
CA ALA A 359 -13.58 11.88 9.07
C ALA A 359 -12.22 11.42 9.61
N ALA A 360 -11.16 11.40 8.79
CA ALA A 360 -9.81 11.06 9.20
C ALA A 360 -9.29 12.01 10.29
N ALA A 361 -9.51 13.32 10.15
CA ALA A 361 -9.18 14.31 11.16
C ALA A 361 -9.92 14.05 12.49
N ALA A 362 -11.22 13.74 12.45
CA ALA A 362 -11.99 13.41 13.63
C ALA A 362 -11.49 12.12 14.32
N ARG A 363 -11.13 11.09 13.55
CA ARG A 363 -10.55 9.85 14.07
C ARG A 363 -9.18 10.06 14.70
N ALA A 364 -8.31 10.84 14.06
CA ALA A 364 -7.02 11.24 14.62
C ALA A 364 -7.18 12.05 15.91
N GLN A 365 -8.16 12.96 15.97
CA GLN A 365 -8.44 13.76 17.15
C GLN A 365 -8.83 12.91 18.37
N ILE A 366 -9.58 11.82 18.19
CA ILE A 366 -9.92 10.90 19.30
C ILE A 366 -8.65 10.37 19.95
N LEU A 367 -7.66 9.95 19.15
CA LEU A 367 -6.38 9.46 19.63
C LEU A 367 -5.59 10.57 20.34
N LEU A 368 -5.46 11.74 19.72
CA LEU A 368 -4.67 12.84 20.24
C LEU A 368 -5.24 13.42 21.55
N ASN A 369 -6.57 13.44 21.72
CA ASN A 369 -7.22 13.97 22.91
C ASN A 369 -7.30 12.97 24.07
N ALA A 370 -7.07 11.68 23.83
CA ALA A 370 -7.22 10.66 24.86
C ALA A 370 -6.17 10.77 25.98
N GLY A 371 -4.99 11.32 25.69
CA GLY A 371 -3.85 11.46 26.62
C GLY A 371 -3.18 10.13 27.03
N LYS A 372 -3.89 9.00 26.93
CA LYS A 372 -3.39 7.63 27.06
C LYS A 372 -4.12 6.73 26.08
N ILE A 373 -3.44 5.70 25.61
CA ILE A 373 -4.02 4.68 24.73
C ILE A 373 -4.07 3.34 25.43
N SER A 374 -5.15 2.59 25.17
CA SER A 374 -5.20 1.18 25.50
C SER A 374 -4.62 0.40 24.32
N VAL A 375 -3.50 -0.27 24.53
CA VAL A 375 -2.97 -1.24 23.57
C VAL A 375 -3.56 -2.61 23.85
N GLN A 376 -3.69 -3.43 22.81
CA GLN A 376 -4.16 -4.80 23.01
C GLN A 376 -3.17 -5.55 23.91
N ALA A 377 -3.68 -6.27 24.90
CA ALA A 377 -2.85 -7.01 25.86
C ALA A 377 -2.18 -8.26 25.27
N ILE A 378 -1.99 -8.33 23.96
CA ILE A 378 -1.34 -9.44 23.22
C ILE A 378 0.17 -9.20 23.00
N THR A 379 0.73 -8.18 23.64
CA THR A 379 2.16 -7.85 23.52
C THR A 379 3.04 -8.92 24.16
N SER A 380 4.31 -8.92 23.76
CA SER A 380 5.32 -9.76 24.39
C SER A 380 5.77 -9.18 25.74
N GLN A 381 6.12 -10.05 26.69
CA GLN A 381 6.72 -9.74 27.98
C GLN A 381 7.99 -10.56 28.16
N VAL A 382 9.01 -9.95 28.77
CA VAL A 382 10.26 -10.63 29.12
C VAL A 382 10.20 -11.18 30.55
N LEU A 383 10.54 -12.46 30.70
CA LEU A 383 10.84 -13.09 31.99
C LEU A 383 12.33 -12.86 32.25
N THR A 384 12.65 -11.85 33.06
CA THR A 384 14.04 -11.40 33.30
C THR A 384 14.94 -12.50 33.82
N ASP A 385 14.42 -13.41 34.65
CA ASP A 385 15.18 -14.50 35.27
C ASP A 385 15.64 -15.57 34.26
N LEU A 386 14.91 -15.71 33.15
CA LEU A 386 15.25 -16.65 32.08
C LEU A 386 16.07 -15.97 30.96
N CYS A 387 16.00 -14.65 30.87
CA CYS A 387 16.65 -13.90 29.80
C CYS A 387 18.16 -13.88 29.98
N THR A 388 18.88 -14.28 28.94
CA THR A 388 20.35 -14.28 28.93
C THR A 388 20.95 -13.07 28.22
N GLY A 389 20.14 -12.10 27.75
CA GLY A 389 20.64 -10.94 27.03
C GLY A 389 21.22 -11.26 25.62
N CYS A 390 20.85 -12.38 25.01
CA CYS A 390 21.42 -12.82 23.71
C CYS A 390 20.99 -12.01 22.48
N GLN A 391 20.04 -11.08 22.63
CA GLN A 391 19.54 -10.16 21.60
C GLN A 391 18.97 -10.78 20.31
N VAL A 392 18.77 -12.10 20.22
CA VAL A 392 18.09 -12.72 19.07
C VAL A 392 16.71 -12.09 18.84
N CYS A 393 15.97 -11.85 19.92
CA CYS A 393 14.66 -11.22 19.89
C CYS A 393 14.67 -9.77 19.37
N VAL A 394 15.74 -9.01 19.62
CA VAL A 394 15.93 -7.65 19.09
C VAL A 394 16.00 -7.68 17.57
N LYS A 395 16.78 -8.63 17.02
CA LYS A 395 16.96 -8.80 15.57
C LYS A 395 15.68 -9.19 14.83
N VAL A 396 14.81 -9.97 15.46
CA VAL A 396 13.60 -10.50 14.81
C VAL A 396 12.37 -9.62 15.01
N CYS A 397 12.46 -8.53 15.79
CA CYS A 397 11.36 -7.62 16.03
C CYS A 397 11.32 -6.54 14.93
N PRO A 398 10.36 -6.58 13.99
CA PRO A 398 10.32 -5.61 12.90
C PRO A 398 9.87 -4.22 13.35
N PHE A 399 9.28 -4.12 14.53
CA PHE A 399 8.81 -2.86 15.12
C PHE A 399 9.84 -2.19 16.02
N HIS A 400 11.03 -2.80 16.18
CA HIS A 400 12.05 -2.35 17.13
C HIS A 400 11.50 -2.15 18.56
N ALA A 401 10.46 -2.91 18.92
CA ALA A 401 9.82 -2.84 20.23
C ALA A 401 10.68 -3.46 21.34
N ILE A 402 11.74 -4.18 20.99
CA ILE A 402 12.64 -4.85 21.93
C ILE A 402 14.01 -4.17 21.84
N THR A 403 14.50 -3.66 22.97
CA THR A 403 15.75 -2.90 23.05
C THR A 403 16.68 -3.44 24.14
N GLY A 404 17.95 -3.05 24.09
CA GLY A 404 18.95 -3.40 25.10
C GLY A 404 19.37 -4.86 25.10
N GLY A 405 19.68 -5.38 26.28
CA GLY A 405 20.25 -6.71 26.51
C GLY A 405 21.77 -6.78 26.34
N ASP A 406 22.46 -7.56 27.17
CA ASP A 406 23.88 -7.86 27.00
C ASP A 406 24.16 -9.26 27.55
N ALA A 407 24.64 -10.16 26.68
CA ALA A 407 24.90 -11.55 27.05
C ALA A 407 26.09 -11.74 27.99
N LYS A 408 27.10 -10.87 27.92
CA LYS A 408 28.29 -10.92 28.79
C LYS A 408 27.94 -10.41 30.17
N LEU A 409 27.19 -9.32 30.24
CA LEU A 409 26.77 -8.68 31.48
C LEU A 409 25.49 -9.29 32.08
N LYS A 410 24.85 -10.22 31.36
CA LYS A 410 23.54 -10.82 31.71
C LYS A 410 22.46 -9.77 31.94
N ILE A 411 22.50 -8.69 31.16
CA ILE A 411 21.47 -7.66 31.18
C ILE A 411 20.31 -8.18 30.31
N PRO A 412 19.08 -8.26 30.84
CA PRO A 412 17.93 -8.67 30.04
C PRO A 412 17.57 -7.61 28.99
N VAL A 413 16.84 -8.03 27.96
CA VAL A 413 16.21 -7.09 27.02
C VAL A 413 15.00 -6.42 27.66
N GLU A 414 14.60 -5.27 27.14
CA GLU A 414 13.38 -4.56 27.54
C GLU A 414 12.41 -4.50 26.37
N ILE A 415 11.11 -4.43 26.66
CA ILE A 415 10.05 -4.36 25.65
C ILE A 415 9.23 -3.09 25.86
N VAL A 416 9.19 -2.25 24.83
CA VAL A 416 8.28 -1.11 24.75
C VAL A 416 6.91 -1.65 24.33
N GLU A 417 6.04 -1.93 25.30
CA GLU A 417 4.72 -2.55 25.03
C GLU A 417 3.91 -1.77 23.98
N ALA A 418 3.98 -0.44 24.00
CA ALA A 418 3.25 0.41 23.06
C ALA A 418 3.73 0.28 21.60
N ALA A 419 4.97 -0.17 21.38
CA ALA A 419 5.51 -0.49 20.06
C ALA A 419 5.21 -1.93 19.63
N CYS A 420 4.96 -2.83 20.59
CA CYS A 420 4.78 -4.24 20.32
C CYS A 420 3.40 -4.51 19.70
N GLN A 421 3.36 -4.86 18.41
CA GLN A 421 2.11 -5.20 17.72
C GLN A 421 1.65 -6.65 17.96
N GLY A 422 2.36 -7.42 18.81
CA GLY A 422 1.96 -8.78 19.16
C GLY A 422 2.05 -9.80 18.02
N CYS A 423 3.11 -9.76 17.18
CA CYS A 423 3.31 -10.78 16.15
C CYS A 423 3.78 -12.13 16.72
N GLY A 424 4.44 -12.12 17.88
CA GLY A 424 4.90 -13.33 18.56
C GLY A 424 6.19 -13.96 18.03
N THR A 425 6.82 -13.40 16.98
CA THR A 425 8.06 -13.93 16.40
C THR A 425 9.19 -14.02 17.41
N CYS A 426 9.34 -13.01 18.27
CA CYS A 426 10.39 -12.99 19.28
C CYS A 426 10.23 -14.11 20.33
N ALA A 427 8.99 -14.48 20.67
CA ALA A 427 8.71 -15.60 21.57
C ALA A 427 9.10 -16.93 20.92
N ALA A 428 8.74 -17.12 19.64
CA ALA A 428 9.05 -18.34 18.90
C ALA A 428 10.55 -18.53 18.59
N GLU A 429 11.34 -17.46 18.60
CA GLU A 429 12.80 -17.48 18.41
C GLU A 429 13.59 -17.52 19.73
N CYS A 430 12.91 -17.44 20.88
CA CYS A 430 13.58 -17.43 22.17
C CYS A 430 14.00 -18.85 22.59
N ASN A 431 15.30 -19.14 22.51
CA ASN A 431 15.83 -20.45 22.94
C ASN A 431 15.82 -20.69 24.47
N PHE A 432 15.43 -19.68 25.25
CA PHE A 432 15.45 -19.70 26.71
C PHE A 432 14.06 -19.59 27.33
N ASP A 433 13.01 -19.53 26.50
CA ASP A 433 11.61 -19.40 26.93
C ASP A 433 11.38 -18.14 27.80
N ALA A 434 12.24 -17.14 27.61
CA ALA A 434 12.24 -15.89 28.35
C ALA A 434 11.26 -14.85 27.78
N LEU A 435 10.59 -15.16 26.67
CA LEU A 435 9.64 -14.26 26.03
C LEU A 435 8.27 -14.91 25.94
N LEU A 436 7.31 -14.32 26.65
CA LEU A 436 5.92 -14.72 26.62
C LEU A 436 5.16 -13.77 25.71
N MET A 437 4.35 -14.30 24.81
CA MET A 437 3.33 -13.51 24.12
C MET A 437 2.02 -13.67 24.87
N ARG A 438 1.56 -12.61 25.52
CA ARG A 438 0.29 -12.65 26.28
C ARG A 438 -0.87 -13.08 25.38
N HIS A 439 -1.78 -13.88 25.90
CA HIS A 439 -2.93 -14.47 25.17
C HIS A 439 -2.60 -15.48 24.05
N PHE A 440 -1.32 -15.67 23.73
CA PHE A 440 -0.82 -16.66 22.78
C PHE A 440 0.45 -17.34 23.35
N GLU A 441 0.42 -17.67 24.64
CA GLU A 441 1.54 -18.32 25.32
C GLU A 441 1.76 -19.75 24.81
N ASP A 442 2.99 -20.26 24.97
CA ASP A 442 3.33 -21.63 24.58
C ASP A 442 2.34 -22.64 25.16
N LYS A 443 2.03 -22.53 26.46
CA LYS A 443 1.06 -23.39 27.15
C LYS A 443 -0.33 -23.35 26.52
N GLN A 444 -0.79 -22.16 26.10
CA GLN A 444 -2.14 -22.00 25.53
C GLN A 444 -2.24 -22.66 24.17
N ILE A 445 -1.20 -22.51 23.32
CA ILE A 445 -1.16 -23.13 21.99
C ILE A 445 -0.99 -24.65 22.12
N ILE A 446 -0.10 -25.12 22.99
CA ILE A 446 0.09 -26.56 23.28
C ILE A 446 -1.23 -27.19 23.77
N SER A 447 -1.96 -26.52 24.67
CA SER A 447 -3.25 -27.02 25.15
C SER A 447 -4.30 -27.13 24.03
N GLN A 448 -4.30 -26.22 23.07
CA GLN A 448 -5.18 -26.31 21.89
C GLN A 448 -4.79 -27.50 20.99
N ILE A 449 -3.48 -27.75 20.81
CA ILE A 449 -3.00 -28.93 20.08
C ILE A 449 -3.46 -30.22 20.78
N ASP A 450 -3.27 -30.30 22.10
CA ASP A 450 -3.69 -31.47 22.88
C ASP A 450 -5.19 -31.71 22.79
N ALA A 451 -6.02 -30.66 22.85
CA ALA A 451 -7.46 -30.75 22.69
C ALA A 451 -7.87 -31.18 21.25
N ILE A 452 -7.18 -30.67 20.23
CA ILE A 452 -7.43 -31.09 18.84
C ILE A 452 -7.05 -32.55 18.63
N THR A 453 -5.99 -33.03 19.27
CA THR A 453 -5.44 -34.37 19.05
C THR A 453 -5.91 -35.43 20.05
N SER A 454 -6.79 -35.07 21.00
CA SER A 454 -7.28 -36.00 22.03
C SER A 454 -8.12 -37.16 21.48
N GLU A 455 -8.77 -36.96 20.34
CA GLU A 455 -9.66 -37.94 19.70
C GLU A 455 -9.29 -38.09 18.22
N ASN A 456 -9.14 -39.32 17.73
CA ASN A 456 -8.81 -39.64 16.33
C ASN A 456 -7.79 -38.69 15.67
N PRO A 457 -6.58 -38.51 16.26
CA PRO A 457 -5.60 -37.57 15.72
C PRO A 457 -5.17 -37.90 14.28
N SER A 458 -5.19 -39.18 13.88
CA SER A 458 -4.89 -39.65 12.52
C SER A 458 -5.90 -39.20 11.44
N GLU A 459 -7.08 -38.73 11.85
CA GLU A 459 -8.10 -38.20 10.93
C GLU A 459 -8.03 -36.68 10.76
N LYS A 460 -7.16 -36.00 11.51
CA LYS A 460 -7.15 -34.54 11.61
C LYS A 460 -5.96 -33.93 10.88
N VAL A 461 -6.14 -32.72 10.36
CA VAL A 461 -5.04 -31.87 9.88
C VAL A 461 -4.95 -30.66 10.80
N VAL A 462 -3.82 -30.46 11.45
CA VAL A 462 -3.62 -29.31 12.35
C VAL A 462 -3.15 -28.12 11.52
N VAL A 463 -3.90 -27.02 11.54
CA VAL A 463 -3.62 -25.84 10.73
C VAL A 463 -3.32 -24.65 11.63
N PHE A 464 -2.08 -24.18 11.64
CA PHE A 464 -1.72 -22.90 12.25
C PHE A 464 -1.99 -21.78 11.25
N ALA A 465 -3.02 -20.97 11.49
CA ALA A 465 -3.40 -19.89 10.60
C ALA A 465 -3.07 -18.53 11.24
N CYS A 466 -2.40 -17.67 10.48
CA CYS A 466 -2.30 -16.25 10.78
C CYS A 466 -3.70 -15.63 10.85
N ASN A 467 -3.94 -14.83 11.90
CA ASN A 467 -5.21 -14.18 12.18
C ASN A 467 -5.70 -13.28 11.04
N TRP A 468 -4.78 -12.55 10.42
CA TRP A 468 -5.12 -11.48 9.48
C TRP A 468 -5.44 -12.02 8.09
N CYS A 469 -4.55 -12.85 7.54
CA CYS A 469 -4.65 -13.30 6.15
C CYS A 469 -5.26 -14.70 6.06
N SER A 470 -4.53 -15.74 6.48
CA SER A 470 -4.97 -17.13 6.30
C SER A 470 -6.30 -17.44 6.97
N TYR A 471 -6.51 -16.97 8.20
CA TYR A 471 -7.80 -17.12 8.87
C TYR A 471 -8.89 -16.27 8.21
N GLY A 472 -8.56 -15.06 7.73
CA GLY A 472 -9.47 -14.25 6.91
C GLY A 472 -9.89 -14.95 5.61
N GLY A 473 -8.96 -15.66 4.95
CA GLY A 473 -9.24 -16.48 3.78
C GLY A 473 -10.14 -17.67 4.12
N ALA A 474 -9.96 -18.27 5.30
CA ALA A 474 -10.86 -19.30 5.83
C ALA A 474 -12.28 -18.76 6.07
N ASP A 475 -12.39 -17.58 6.70
CA ASP A 475 -13.67 -16.91 6.94
C ASP A 475 -14.35 -16.55 5.61
N LEU A 476 -13.61 -16.01 4.64
CA LEU A 476 -14.13 -15.71 3.31
C LEU A 476 -14.62 -16.98 2.60
N ALA A 477 -13.86 -18.08 2.66
CA ALA A 477 -14.31 -19.36 2.12
C ALA A 477 -15.64 -19.82 2.75
N GLY A 478 -15.79 -19.63 4.06
CA GLY A 478 -17.03 -19.91 4.79
C GLY A 478 -18.19 -19.01 4.36
N LEU A 479 -17.99 -17.69 4.31
CA LEU A 479 -18.99 -16.70 3.89
C LEU A 479 -19.43 -16.90 2.43
N SER A 480 -18.50 -17.26 1.57
CA SER A 480 -18.73 -17.61 0.15
C SER A 480 -19.25 -19.03 -0.04
N ARG A 481 -19.47 -19.80 1.04
CA ARG A 481 -20.01 -21.18 1.03
C ARG A 481 -19.17 -22.17 0.19
N MET A 482 -17.88 -21.93 0.09
CA MET A 482 -16.95 -22.80 -0.62
C MET A 482 -16.81 -24.13 0.11
N GLN A 483 -16.93 -25.24 -0.62
CA GLN A 483 -16.86 -26.58 -0.04
C GLN A 483 -15.41 -27.07 0.02
N TYR A 484 -15.00 -27.55 1.19
CA TYR A 484 -13.74 -28.24 1.45
C TYR A 484 -13.95 -29.31 2.54
N PRO A 485 -13.01 -30.26 2.74
CA PRO A 485 -13.16 -31.35 3.70
C PRO A 485 -13.33 -30.87 5.16
N THR A 486 -13.72 -31.77 6.07
CA THR A 486 -13.97 -31.45 7.49
C THR A 486 -12.86 -31.93 8.43
N SER A 487 -11.73 -32.39 7.90
CA SER A 487 -10.61 -32.94 8.67
C SER A 487 -9.73 -31.86 9.32
N GLN A 488 -9.81 -30.61 8.86
CA GLN A 488 -8.91 -29.55 9.29
C GLN A 488 -9.36 -28.93 10.61
N ARG A 489 -8.40 -28.64 11.49
CA ARG A 489 -8.62 -27.99 12.79
C ARG A 489 -7.67 -26.81 12.91
N VAL A 490 -8.26 -25.61 12.91
CA VAL A 490 -7.50 -24.37 12.87
C VAL A 490 -7.12 -23.93 14.29
N ILE A 491 -5.83 -23.70 14.51
CA ILE A 491 -5.28 -22.97 15.65
C ILE A 491 -4.92 -21.58 15.15
N LYS A 492 -5.61 -20.56 15.67
CA LYS A 492 -5.34 -19.19 15.30
C LYS A 492 -4.10 -18.68 16.03
N THR A 493 -3.19 -18.07 15.29
CA THR A 493 -2.06 -17.30 15.82
C THR A 493 -2.13 -15.89 15.26
N MET A 494 -1.65 -14.87 15.97
CA MET A 494 -1.67 -13.51 15.42
C MET A 494 -0.86 -13.41 14.13
N CYS A 495 0.29 -14.07 14.08
CA CYS A 495 1.14 -14.19 12.91
C CYS A 495 1.65 -15.62 12.79
N SER A 496 1.93 -16.08 11.57
CA SER A 496 2.72 -17.29 11.34
C SER A 496 4.09 -17.22 12.04
N GLY A 497 4.61 -16.01 12.28
CA GLY A 497 5.84 -15.76 13.02
C GLY A 497 5.82 -16.34 14.43
N ARG A 498 4.64 -16.41 15.06
CA ARG A 498 4.44 -16.97 16.40
C ARG A 498 4.58 -18.50 16.46
N VAL A 499 4.42 -19.19 15.34
CA VAL A 499 4.41 -20.66 15.30
C VAL A 499 5.81 -21.18 15.64
N ASP A 500 5.99 -21.58 16.89
CA ASP A 500 7.24 -22.15 17.40
C ASP A 500 7.45 -23.56 16.85
N SER A 501 8.71 -23.93 16.61
CA SER A 501 9.10 -25.29 16.26
C SER A 501 8.57 -26.34 17.25
N LYS A 502 8.47 -26.01 18.54
CA LYS A 502 7.89 -26.89 19.56
C LYS A 502 6.44 -27.25 19.28
N PHE A 503 5.66 -26.33 18.72
CA PHE A 503 4.25 -26.59 18.42
C PHE A 503 4.09 -27.61 17.30
N VAL A 504 4.89 -27.46 16.24
CA VAL A 504 4.92 -28.39 15.12
C VAL A 504 5.33 -29.79 15.57
N LEU A 505 6.45 -29.87 16.31
CA LEU A 505 6.95 -31.16 16.80
C LEU A 505 5.99 -31.81 17.80
N HIS A 506 5.38 -31.03 18.70
CA HIS A 506 4.40 -31.53 19.66
C HIS A 506 3.15 -32.08 18.96
N ALA A 507 2.62 -31.38 17.96
CA ALA A 507 1.46 -31.86 17.19
C ALA A 507 1.75 -33.17 16.44
N PHE A 508 2.94 -33.32 15.84
CA PHE A 508 3.37 -34.62 15.28
C PHE A 508 3.52 -35.71 16.35
N GLU A 509 4.10 -35.38 17.51
CA GLU A 509 4.23 -36.33 18.64
C GLU A 509 2.87 -36.80 19.17
N LYS A 510 1.82 -35.97 19.01
CA LYS A 510 0.44 -36.28 19.36
C LYS A 510 -0.33 -37.03 18.26
N GLY A 511 0.34 -37.42 17.18
CA GLY A 511 -0.22 -38.29 16.15
C GLY A 511 -0.91 -37.55 15.00
N ALA A 512 -0.71 -36.23 14.85
CA ALA A 512 -1.22 -35.52 13.69
C ALA A 512 -0.50 -36.00 12.39
N PRO A 513 -1.23 -36.44 11.37
CA PRO A 513 -0.66 -36.93 10.11
C PRO A 513 -0.03 -35.80 9.28
N ILE A 514 -0.73 -34.67 9.14
CA ILE A 514 -0.30 -33.51 8.34
C ILE A 514 -0.50 -32.24 9.16
N LEU A 515 0.45 -31.31 9.03
CA LEU A 515 0.36 -29.97 9.60
C LEU A 515 0.49 -28.93 8.49
N LEU A 516 -0.23 -27.83 8.62
CA LEU A 516 -0.06 -26.64 7.80
C LEU A 516 0.32 -25.45 8.68
N VAL A 517 1.37 -24.73 8.32
CA VAL A 517 1.62 -23.37 8.77
C VAL A 517 1.23 -22.42 7.64
N SER A 518 0.31 -21.49 7.91
CA SER A 518 -0.12 -20.54 6.90
C SER A 518 -0.11 -19.10 7.40
N GLY A 519 0.34 -18.19 6.53
CA GLY A 519 0.39 -16.76 6.81
C GLY A 519 0.05 -15.88 5.61
N CYS A 520 0.33 -14.58 5.76
CA CYS A 520 0.22 -13.60 4.69
C CYS A 520 1.33 -13.80 3.63
N HIS A 521 1.08 -13.37 2.40
CA HIS A 521 2.14 -13.20 1.39
C HIS A 521 3.26 -12.29 1.89
N TYR A 522 4.45 -12.39 1.29
CA TYR A 522 5.61 -11.63 1.74
C TYR A 522 5.45 -10.12 1.65
N ALA A 523 4.76 -9.62 0.62
CA ALA A 523 4.49 -8.20 0.45
C ALA A 523 3.34 -7.70 1.36
N ASP A 524 2.47 -8.61 1.81
CA ASP A 524 1.22 -8.28 2.52
C ASP A 524 1.28 -8.62 4.02
N CYS A 525 2.48 -8.84 4.56
CA CYS A 525 2.61 -9.20 5.96
C CYS A 525 2.16 -8.03 6.84
N HIS A 526 1.10 -8.24 7.61
CA HIS A 526 0.59 -7.26 8.57
C HIS A 526 1.56 -6.96 9.72
N TYR A 527 2.65 -7.70 9.79
CA TYR A 527 3.74 -7.49 10.72
C TYR A 527 5.08 -7.29 10.01
N ILE A 528 5.07 -6.53 8.90
CA ILE A 528 6.21 -6.11 8.07
C ILE A 528 6.89 -7.29 7.36
N ASP A 529 7.68 -8.08 8.08
CA ASP A 529 8.45 -9.19 7.54
C ASP A 529 8.48 -10.41 8.48
N ALA A 530 7.62 -10.41 9.51
CA ALA A 530 7.56 -11.47 10.52
C ALA A 530 7.40 -12.88 9.91
N ASN A 531 6.68 -12.99 8.79
CA ASN A 531 6.50 -14.26 8.06
C ASN A 531 7.82 -14.80 7.45
N ARG A 532 8.80 -13.95 7.13
CA ARG A 532 10.12 -14.40 6.66
C ARG A 532 10.89 -15.19 7.72
N TRP A 533 10.65 -14.90 9.00
CA TRP A 533 11.19 -15.69 10.10
C TRP A 533 10.51 -17.05 10.21
N THR A 534 9.22 -17.15 9.87
CA THR A 534 8.53 -18.45 9.74
C THR A 534 9.21 -19.32 8.69
N VAL A 535 9.52 -18.78 7.51
CA VAL A 535 10.20 -19.53 6.43
C VAL A 535 11.49 -20.15 6.94
N LYS A 536 12.39 -19.32 7.47
CA LYS A 536 13.68 -19.78 8.00
C LYS A 536 13.54 -20.85 9.08
N ARG A 537 12.45 -20.81 9.85
CA ARG A 537 12.16 -21.78 10.92
C ARG A 537 11.60 -23.08 10.36
N VAL A 538 10.71 -23.00 9.38
CA VAL A 538 10.14 -24.16 8.70
C VAL A 538 11.19 -24.88 7.86
N ASP A 539 12.10 -24.16 7.19
CA ASP A 539 13.24 -24.75 6.48
C ASP A 539 14.08 -25.63 7.43
N LYS A 540 14.45 -25.08 8.59
CA LYS A 540 15.18 -25.83 9.64
C LYS A 540 14.37 -27.01 10.21
N LEU A 541 13.04 -26.90 10.23
CA LEU A 541 12.17 -28.00 10.66
C LEU A 541 12.18 -29.12 9.62
N TRP A 542 12.10 -28.81 8.33
CA TRP A 542 12.21 -29.82 7.27
C TRP A 542 13.54 -30.58 7.35
N ASP A 543 14.66 -29.87 7.49
CA ASP A 543 15.98 -30.49 7.70
C ASP A 543 15.99 -31.42 8.94
N LYS A 544 15.33 -30.97 10.02
CA LYS A 544 15.24 -31.77 11.26
C LYS A 544 14.38 -33.02 11.05
N LEU A 545 13.23 -32.89 10.37
CA LEU A 545 12.32 -34.01 10.09
C LEU A 545 13.01 -35.06 9.22
N GLU A 546 13.70 -34.64 8.16
CA GLU A 546 14.46 -35.52 7.27
C GLU A 546 15.52 -36.30 8.04
N ARG A 547 16.31 -35.62 8.88
CA ARG A 547 17.33 -36.26 9.73
C ARG A 547 16.74 -37.28 10.72
N LEU A 548 15.48 -37.10 11.13
CA LEU A 548 14.77 -38.04 12.01
C LEU A 548 14.04 -39.14 11.23
N GLY A 549 14.13 -39.15 9.89
CA GLY A 549 13.43 -40.10 9.01
C GLY A 549 11.92 -39.84 8.95
N ILE A 550 11.47 -38.64 9.29
CA ILE A 550 10.07 -38.22 9.19
C ILE A 550 9.90 -37.48 7.86
N ARG A 551 8.93 -37.90 7.04
CA ARG A 551 8.64 -37.30 5.73
C ARG A 551 8.40 -35.78 5.83
N PRO A 552 9.31 -34.92 5.33
CA PRO A 552 9.23 -33.46 5.51
C PRO A 552 7.96 -32.84 4.91
N GLU A 553 7.44 -33.40 3.82
CA GLU A 553 6.22 -32.95 3.13
C GLU A 553 4.98 -33.10 4.02
N ARG A 554 5.05 -33.78 5.17
CA ARG A 554 3.95 -33.79 6.14
C ARG A 554 3.77 -32.44 6.84
N LEU A 555 4.77 -31.55 6.80
CA LEU A 555 4.68 -30.16 7.21
C LEU A 555 4.58 -29.29 5.95
N GLN A 556 3.45 -28.62 5.79
CA GLN A 556 3.17 -27.73 4.66
C GLN A 556 3.29 -26.26 5.08
N LEU A 557 3.67 -25.41 4.15
CA LEU A 557 3.80 -23.97 4.33
C LEU A 557 3.12 -23.24 3.18
N GLU A 558 2.05 -22.50 3.46
CA GLU A 558 1.25 -21.82 2.42
C GLU A 558 0.96 -20.36 2.77
N TRP A 559 1.02 -19.47 1.77
CA TRP A 559 0.72 -18.06 1.93
C TRP A 559 -0.64 -17.74 1.32
N ILE A 560 -1.61 -17.39 2.16
CA ILE A 560 -3.01 -17.22 1.78
C ILE A 560 -3.48 -15.88 2.31
N SER A 561 -3.84 -14.97 1.40
CA SER A 561 -4.42 -13.65 1.70
C SER A 561 -5.86 -13.78 2.22
N ALA A 562 -6.33 -12.73 2.91
CA ALA A 562 -7.72 -12.64 3.37
C ALA A 562 -8.74 -12.70 2.22
N ALA A 563 -8.36 -12.22 1.03
CA ALA A 563 -9.19 -12.25 -0.18
C ALA A 563 -9.15 -13.60 -0.93
N GLU A 564 -8.29 -14.54 -0.54
CA GLU A 564 -8.03 -15.78 -1.28
C GLU A 564 -8.82 -16.98 -0.72
N GLY A 565 -10.13 -16.82 -0.50
CA GLY A 565 -10.98 -17.90 0.03
C GLY A 565 -10.99 -19.16 -0.86
N GLN A 566 -10.91 -18.97 -2.18
CA GLN A 566 -10.84 -20.09 -3.13
C GLN A 566 -9.53 -20.87 -2.99
N LYS A 567 -8.42 -20.16 -2.79
CA LYS A 567 -7.10 -20.78 -2.54
C LYS A 567 -7.14 -21.57 -1.25
N TRP A 568 -7.67 -20.99 -0.17
CA TRP A 568 -7.86 -21.69 1.11
C TRP A 568 -8.60 -23.03 0.92
N ALA A 569 -9.77 -23.00 0.27
CA ALA A 569 -10.57 -24.20 0.04
C ALA A 569 -9.83 -25.26 -0.81
N ASN A 570 -9.03 -24.83 -1.79
CA ASN A 570 -8.22 -25.74 -2.61
C ASN A 570 -7.08 -26.36 -1.80
N THR A 571 -6.33 -25.55 -1.04
CA THR A 571 -5.29 -26.03 -0.13
C THR A 571 -5.84 -27.08 0.84
N MET A 572 -7.01 -26.84 1.45
CA MET A 572 -7.63 -27.82 2.37
C MET A 572 -7.93 -29.17 1.68
N LYS A 573 -8.36 -29.17 0.40
CA LYS A 573 -8.57 -30.40 -0.38
C LYS A 573 -7.26 -31.13 -0.64
N ASP A 574 -6.19 -30.41 -0.94
CA ASP A 574 -4.89 -31.01 -1.23
C ASP A 574 -4.24 -31.59 0.05
N LEU A 575 -4.38 -30.90 1.19
CA LEU A 575 -3.97 -31.44 2.49
C LEU A 575 -4.71 -32.74 2.83
N GLU A 576 -6.00 -32.85 2.52
CA GLU A 576 -6.78 -34.07 2.78
C GLU A 576 -6.30 -35.24 1.91
N LYS A 577 -5.99 -34.99 0.63
CA LYS A 577 -5.39 -36.02 -0.24
C LYS A 577 -4.06 -36.52 0.32
N MET A 578 -3.22 -35.61 0.83
CA MET A 578 -1.96 -35.98 1.48
C MET A 578 -2.18 -36.76 2.78
N ARG A 579 -3.13 -36.31 3.61
CA ARG A 579 -3.49 -36.98 4.87
C ARG A 579 -3.88 -38.44 4.64
N ALA A 580 -4.71 -38.69 3.63
CA ALA A 580 -5.17 -40.04 3.28
C ALA A 580 -4.03 -40.98 2.84
N GLN A 581 -2.86 -40.46 2.48
CA GLN A 581 -1.67 -41.22 2.10
C GLN A 581 -0.70 -41.46 3.27
N VAL A 582 -0.93 -40.86 4.45
CA VAL A 582 -0.10 -41.11 5.64
C VAL A 582 -0.57 -42.40 6.29
N THR A 583 0.31 -43.40 6.39
CA THR A 583 -0.03 -44.68 7.02
C THR A 583 -0.01 -44.58 8.53
N GLN A 584 -0.73 -45.47 9.21
CA GLN A 584 -0.71 -45.56 10.66
C GLN A 584 0.71 -45.86 11.20
N GLU A 585 1.49 -46.67 10.48
CA GLU A 585 2.89 -46.98 10.81
C GLU A 585 3.78 -45.74 10.76
N GLU A 586 3.61 -44.86 9.76
CA GLU A 586 4.35 -43.59 9.67
C GLU A 586 4.03 -42.67 10.85
N ILE A 587 2.77 -42.63 11.29
CA ILE A 587 2.34 -41.83 12.44
C ILE A 587 2.99 -42.36 13.71
N GLU A 588 2.90 -43.67 13.97
CA GLU A 588 3.47 -44.29 15.17
C GLU A 588 5.00 -44.16 15.24
N TYR A 589 5.68 -44.33 14.10
CA TYR A 589 7.12 -44.08 13.98
C TYR A 589 7.46 -42.63 14.37
N THR A 590 6.71 -41.67 13.85
CA THR A 590 6.91 -40.24 14.12
C THR A 590 6.74 -39.93 15.60
N MET A 591 5.67 -40.44 16.22
CA MET A 591 5.40 -40.26 17.65
C MET A 591 6.55 -40.81 18.51
N LYS A 592 7.03 -42.01 18.18
CA LYS A 592 8.14 -42.65 18.90
C LYS A 592 9.43 -41.85 18.80
N VAL A 593 9.86 -41.50 17.59
CA VAL A 593 11.15 -40.81 17.36
C VAL A 593 11.15 -39.42 17.99
N LEU A 594 10.05 -38.68 17.91
CA LEU A 594 9.95 -37.36 18.53
C LEU A 594 9.94 -37.42 20.06
N LYS A 595 9.26 -38.41 20.63
CA LYS A 595 9.28 -38.66 22.08
C LYS A 595 10.70 -38.95 22.57
N GLU A 596 11.43 -39.82 21.87
CA GLU A 596 12.83 -40.12 22.18
C GLU A 596 13.76 -38.91 22.02
N ASP A 597 13.59 -38.09 20.97
CA ASP A 597 14.35 -36.84 20.77
C ASP A 597 14.11 -35.85 21.91
N ARG A 598 12.86 -35.70 22.35
CA ARG A 598 12.51 -34.83 23.50
C ARG A 598 13.17 -35.32 24.78
N GLU A 599 13.01 -36.59 25.13
CA GLU A 599 13.59 -37.17 26.35
C GLU A 599 15.12 -37.04 26.36
N LYS A 600 15.78 -37.25 25.21
CA LYS A 600 17.24 -37.03 25.05
C LYS A 600 17.62 -35.56 25.26
N SER A 601 16.82 -34.62 24.75
CA SER A 601 17.04 -33.18 24.90
C SER A 601 16.88 -32.73 26.36
N GLU A 602 15.84 -33.19 27.04
CA GLU A 602 15.56 -32.91 28.45
C GLU A 602 16.66 -33.47 29.37
N ALA A 603 17.10 -34.70 29.13
CA ALA A 603 18.22 -35.31 29.86
C ALA A 603 19.52 -34.49 29.70
N ARG A 604 19.82 -33.99 28.49
CA ARG A 604 20.98 -33.11 28.24
C ARG A 604 20.86 -31.77 28.96
N LYS A 605 19.67 -31.17 29.01
CA LYS A 605 19.41 -29.92 29.75
C LYS A 605 19.60 -30.12 31.25
N LYS A 606 19.05 -31.21 31.81
CA LYS A 606 19.19 -31.56 33.23
C LYS A 606 20.66 -31.78 33.60
N LYS A 607 21.41 -32.55 32.82
CA LYS A 607 22.84 -32.76 33.01
C LYS A 607 23.65 -31.47 32.94
N LYS A 608 23.30 -30.53 32.06
CA LYS A 608 23.94 -29.19 31.99
C LYS A 608 23.59 -28.30 33.18
N ALA A 609 22.40 -28.43 33.77
CA ALA A 609 22.00 -27.69 34.96
C ALA A 609 22.73 -28.21 36.22
N GLU A 610 22.77 -29.52 36.41
CA GLU A 610 23.50 -30.19 37.50
C GLU A 610 25.02 -29.90 37.43
N MET A 611 25.58 -29.85 36.22
CA MET A 611 27.00 -29.48 36.00
C MET A 611 27.29 -27.99 36.25
N LYS A 612 26.27 -27.11 36.23
CA LYS A 612 26.40 -25.69 36.60
C LYS A 612 26.26 -25.46 38.11
N GLU A 613 25.47 -26.27 38.80
CA GLU A 613 25.34 -26.24 40.27
C GLU A 613 26.59 -26.80 40.95
N SER A 614 27.14 -27.92 40.49
CA SER A 614 28.39 -28.50 41.02
C SER A 614 29.64 -27.62 40.85
N VAL A 615 29.64 -26.66 39.92
CA VAL A 615 30.73 -25.68 39.76
C VAL A 615 30.56 -24.47 40.69
N LYS A 616 29.35 -24.21 41.22
CA LYS A 616 29.10 -23.17 42.24
C LYS A 616 29.44 -23.63 43.67
N GLU A 617 29.58 -24.94 43.89
CA GLU A 617 29.85 -25.55 45.20
C GLU A 617 31.33 -25.87 45.46
N ILE A 618 32.27 -25.41 44.61
CA ILE A 618 33.69 -25.49 44.94
C ILE A 618 33.99 -24.34 45.92
N PRO A 619 34.25 -24.60 47.22
CA PRO A 619 34.69 -23.56 48.13
C PRO A 619 35.99 -22.96 47.60
N ILE A 620 36.05 -21.64 47.55
CA ILE A 620 37.30 -20.89 47.35
C ILE A 620 38.07 -21.02 48.66
N ASP A 621 38.67 -22.19 48.88
CA ASP A 621 39.77 -22.39 49.81
C ASP A 621 40.75 -23.34 49.13
N VAL A 622 42.01 -22.93 49.12
CA VAL A 622 43.17 -23.53 48.44
C VAL A 622 43.38 -23.00 47.01
N ILE A 623 44.02 -21.83 46.93
CA ILE A 623 45.41 -21.69 46.44
C ILE A 623 45.98 -20.45 47.13
N ALA A 624 46.94 -20.70 48.02
CA ALA A 624 47.89 -19.72 48.55
C ALA A 624 49.11 -19.62 47.62
#